data_AF-A0A1H5FPT0-F1
#
_entry.id   AF-A0A1H5FPT0-F1
#
_cell.length_a   1.000
_cell.length_b   1.000
_cell.length_c   1.000
_cell.angle_alpha   90.00
_cell.angle_beta   90.00
_cell.angle_gamma   90.00
#
_symmetry.space_group_name_H-M   'P 1'
#
loop_
_entity.id
_entity.type
_entity.pdbx_description
1 polymer ?
#
loop_
_entity_poly.entity_id
_entity_poly.type
_entity_poly.pdbx_seq_one_letter_code
_entity_poly.pdbx_strand_id
1 'polypeptide(L)'
;MMQCSAHIRAKPGWFDKMNDAGVVARWTREAVEQGLTEAQVRYVLAELAHYAALRDERSGVEVSAVDGVWHSDTLVDDELRSRLREAVQVLEQVPAAEQDWHPGSDGQVLDLVHPSLFCLVREVSGAPERAWQNPTDRYSRYEFSERFQWLPTDVDVTNDGDVVFRSYVNNVHPDEHRDLACVLPELFARLRPLLENVLTDLRHPRPLRIAADPYGWYDSEPKHPDKASYGDEKAYAEAVRAWEEAQDDWWENRRPVIPDAPAFSPPEVPDASARVDLRGRSLQVIVKLATIQLTPDKPEYPGGSWHVEGMLNERIVSTGIYYWDSENITESRLSFRAALDDPAYEQSDDNGVREVYGLEDEDALNQMLGSVSTPAGRCLAFPNILQHRVGSFRLADATRPGYRKILAFFLVDPSEQIVSTSDVPPQQPWSPASTMTLEQAKSFREQLMQERKFFVDEHNEQLYEREFSLCEH
;
A
#
# COMPACT_ATOMS: atom_id res chain seq x y z
N MET A 1 7.81 -18.71 -2.58
CA MET A 1 8.38 -17.97 -3.74
C MET A 1 8.47 -16.46 -3.53
N MET A 2 7.36 -15.76 -3.24
CA MET A 2 7.33 -14.29 -3.09
C MET A 2 8.40 -13.75 -2.13
N GLN A 3 8.53 -14.37 -0.96
CA GLN A 3 9.54 -13.99 0.04
C GLN A 3 10.98 -14.13 -0.47
N CYS A 4 11.28 -15.17 -1.26
CA CYS A 4 12.60 -15.38 -1.85
C CYS A 4 12.93 -14.26 -2.87
N SER A 5 11.99 -13.97 -3.78
CA SER A 5 12.10 -12.87 -4.76
C SER A 5 12.27 -11.52 -4.06
N ALA A 6 11.45 -11.22 -3.05
CA ALA A 6 11.54 -10.01 -2.22
C ALA A 6 12.90 -9.88 -1.51
N HIS A 7 13.39 -10.96 -0.90
CA HIS A 7 14.67 -10.95 -0.17
C HIS A 7 15.86 -10.69 -1.09
N ILE A 8 15.82 -11.18 -2.33
CA ILE A 8 16.86 -10.88 -3.33
C ILE A 8 16.77 -9.42 -3.78
N ARG A 9 15.56 -8.93 -4.13
CA ARG A 9 15.34 -7.54 -4.57
C ARG A 9 15.65 -6.49 -3.50
N ALA A 10 15.54 -6.84 -2.23
CA ALA A 10 15.92 -5.96 -1.13
C ALA A 10 17.44 -5.68 -1.04
N LYS A 11 18.28 -6.48 -1.72
CA LYS A 11 19.74 -6.33 -1.68
C LYS A 11 20.20 -5.26 -2.69
N PRO A 12 21.11 -4.35 -2.32
CA PRO A 12 21.65 -3.38 -3.28
C PRO A 12 22.31 -4.05 -4.49
N GLY A 13 22.03 -3.54 -5.69
CA GLY A 13 22.61 -4.04 -6.96
C GLY A 13 22.24 -5.48 -7.28
N TRP A 14 21.10 -5.98 -6.81
CA TRP A 14 20.63 -7.34 -7.09
C TRP A 14 20.48 -7.61 -8.60
N PHE A 15 20.07 -6.61 -9.37
CA PHE A 15 19.88 -6.67 -10.82
C PHE A 15 21.19 -6.86 -11.61
N ASP A 16 22.33 -6.41 -11.08
CA ASP A 16 23.64 -6.72 -11.66
C ASP A 16 24.10 -8.12 -11.23
N LYS A 17 23.92 -8.43 -9.94
CA LYS A 17 24.32 -9.68 -9.31
C LYS A 17 23.63 -10.90 -9.92
N MET A 18 22.42 -10.76 -10.44
CA MET A 18 21.72 -11.86 -11.11
C MET A 18 22.39 -12.29 -12.43
N ASN A 19 23.33 -11.50 -12.98
CA ASN A 19 24.13 -11.88 -14.14
C ASN A 19 25.40 -12.67 -13.78
N ASP A 20 25.73 -12.78 -12.48
CA ASP A 20 26.87 -13.57 -12.00
C ASP A 20 26.43 -15.02 -11.71
N ALA A 21 26.94 -15.96 -12.48
CA ALA A 21 26.60 -17.39 -12.35
C ALA A 21 26.93 -17.98 -10.97
N GLY A 22 27.98 -17.51 -10.30
CA GLY A 22 28.35 -17.94 -8.96
C GLY A 22 27.42 -17.39 -7.88
N VAL A 23 26.90 -16.18 -8.06
CA VAL A 23 25.87 -15.60 -7.19
C VAL A 23 24.54 -16.32 -7.40
N VAL A 24 24.09 -16.50 -8.64
CA VAL A 24 22.85 -17.23 -8.95
C VAL A 24 22.90 -18.65 -8.41
N ALA A 25 24.00 -19.37 -8.61
CA ALA A 25 24.16 -20.72 -8.08
C ALA A 25 24.07 -20.78 -6.54
N ARG A 26 24.50 -19.70 -5.85
CA ARG A 26 24.37 -19.60 -4.39
C ARG A 26 22.93 -19.35 -3.98
N TRP A 27 22.24 -18.40 -4.62
CA TRP A 27 20.81 -18.15 -4.37
C TRP A 27 19.98 -19.40 -4.62
N THR A 28 20.27 -20.17 -5.68
CA THR A 28 19.61 -21.44 -5.96
C THR A 28 19.80 -22.44 -4.83
N ARG A 29 21.04 -22.64 -4.35
CA ARG A 29 21.30 -23.56 -3.23
C ARG A 29 20.57 -23.12 -1.96
N GLU A 30 20.69 -21.85 -1.59
CA GLU A 30 20.05 -21.29 -0.40
C GLU A 30 18.52 -21.43 -0.46
N ALA A 31 17.91 -21.20 -1.63
CA ALA A 31 16.47 -21.34 -1.81
C ALA A 31 15.99 -22.79 -1.70
N VAL A 32 16.73 -23.75 -2.28
CA VAL A 32 16.41 -25.19 -2.15
C VAL A 32 16.59 -25.67 -0.71
N GLU A 33 17.64 -25.23 -0.02
CA GLU A 33 17.87 -25.53 1.41
C GLU A 33 16.74 -24.98 2.30
N GLN A 34 16.07 -23.91 1.87
CA GLN A 34 14.89 -23.32 2.53
C GLN A 34 13.55 -23.98 2.10
N GLY A 35 13.58 -25.04 1.31
CA GLY A 35 12.41 -25.84 0.96
C GLY A 35 11.71 -25.47 -0.35
N LEU A 36 12.27 -24.57 -1.17
CA LEU A 36 11.72 -24.33 -2.52
C LEU A 36 12.08 -25.48 -3.47
N THR A 37 11.13 -25.85 -4.33
CA THR A 37 11.39 -26.79 -5.42
C THR A 37 12.28 -26.17 -6.49
N GLU A 38 12.91 -27.00 -7.34
CA GLU A 38 13.68 -26.48 -8.47
C GLU A 38 12.81 -25.66 -9.43
N ALA A 39 11.53 -26.02 -9.63
CA ALA A 39 10.62 -25.27 -10.47
C ALA A 39 10.33 -23.89 -9.89
N GLN A 40 10.09 -23.81 -8.59
CA GLN A 40 9.89 -22.55 -7.87
C GLN A 40 11.13 -21.65 -7.94
N VAL A 41 12.33 -22.21 -7.79
CA VAL A 41 13.57 -21.45 -7.94
C VAL A 41 13.73 -20.92 -9.37
N ARG A 42 13.47 -21.75 -10.39
CA ARG A 42 13.48 -21.30 -11.79
C ARG A 42 12.47 -20.17 -12.03
N TYR A 43 11.27 -20.27 -11.47
CA TYR A 43 10.26 -19.21 -11.53
C TYR A 43 10.80 -17.91 -10.95
N VAL A 44 11.34 -17.95 -9.72
CA VAL A 44 11.88 -16.77 -9.04
C VAL A 44 13.01 -16.12 -9.86
N LEU A 45 13.95 -16.92 -10.40
CA LEU A 45 15.06 -16.37 -11.20
C LEU A 45 14.56 -15.71 -12.51
N ALA A 46 13.59 -16.31 -13.18
CA ALA A 46 12.99 -15.73 -14.39
C ALA A 46 12.20 -14.46 -14.06
N GLU A 47 11.49 -14.43 -12.94
CA GLU A 47 10.79 -13.25 -12.44
C GLU A 47 11.76 -12.10 -12.10
N LEU A 48 12.91 -12.40 -11.48
CA LEU A 48 13.96 -11.41 -11.22
C LEU A 48 14.47 -10.77 -12.52
N ALA A 49 14.65 -11.56 -13.58
CA ALA A 49 15.02 -11.04 -14.89
C ALA A 49 13.97 -10.08 -15.47
N HIS A 50 12.69 -10.40 -15.27
CA HIS A 50 11.61 -9.50 -15.66
C HIS A 50 11.65 -8.18 -14.89
N TYR A 51 11.80 -8.19 -13.56
CA TYR A 51 11.89 -6.94 -12.79
C TYR A 51 13.14 -6.12 -13.14
N ALA A 52 14.27 -6.78 -13.42
CA ALA A 52 15.48 -6.08 -13.83
C ALA A 52 15.27 -5.35 -15.17
N ALA A 53 14.49 -5.93 -16.08
CA ALA A 53 14.13 -5.29 -17.34
C ALA A 53 13.13 -4.12 -17.21
N LEU A 54 12.39 -4.03 -16.09
CA LEU A 54 11.50 -2.91 -15.80
C LEU A 54 12.22 -1.69 -15.22
N ARG A 55 13.46 -1.86 -14.77
CA ARG A 55 14.25 -0.80 -14.16
C ARG A 55 14.59 0.29 -15.18
N ASP A 56 14.36 1.54 -14.81
CA ASP A 56 14.84 2.70 -15.56
C ASP A 56 16.22 3.12 -15.02
N GLU A 57 17.25 2.91 -15.83
CA GLU A 57 18.63 3.25 -15.45
C GLU A 57 18.84 4.75 -15.22
N ARG A 58 18.11 5.62 -15.93
CA ARG A 58 18.31 7.06 -15.86
C ARG A 58 17.75 7.64 -14.57
N SER A 59 16.58 7.18 -14.15
CA SER A 59 15.89 7.68 -12.96
C SER A 59 16.11 6.82 -11.72
N GLY A 60 16.71 5.63 -11.89
CA GLY A 60 16.85 4.62 -10.84
C GLY A 60 15.53 4.04 -10.37
N VAL A 61 14.44 4.24 -11.12
CA VAL A 61 13.12 3.70 -10.78
C VAL A 61 13.09 2.19 -11.01
N GLU A 62 12.71 1.44 -9.97
CA GLU A 62 12.59 -0.01 -10.03
C GLU A 62 11.48 -0.53 -9.09
N VAL A 63 10.99 -1.74 -9.38
CA VAL A 63 10.03 -2.42 -8.51
C VAL A 63 10.72 -2.76 -7.18
N SER A 64 10.09 -2.42 -6.07
CA SER A 64 10.62 -2.68 -4.72
C SER A 64 10.59 -4.17 -4.35
N ALA A 65 10.92 -4.50 -3.10
CA ALA A 65 10.76 -5.86 -2.60
C ALA A 65 9.30 -6.33 -2.50
N VAL A 66 8.34 -5.41 -2.58
CA VAL A 66 6.89 -5.68 -2.55
C VAL A 66 6.30 -5.42 -3.94
N ASP A 67 5.46 -6.32 -4.41
CA ASP A 67 4.82 -6.21 -5.72
C ASP A 67 3.85 -5.02 -5.76
N GLY A 68 3.79 -4.31 -6.88
CA GLY A 68 2.98 -3.08 -7.02
C GLY A 68 3.55 -1.85 -6.31
N VAL A 69 4.66 -2.00 -5.58
CA VAL A 69 5.35 -0.89 -4.90
C VAL A 69 6.63 -0.57 -5.67
N TRP A 70 6.78 0.68 -6.09
CA TRP A 70 7.93 1.19 -6.85
C TRP A 70 8.79 2.11 -6.00
N HIS A 71 10.09 2.16 -6.29
CA HIS A 71 11.00 3.05 -5.58
C HIS A 71 12.14 3.58 -6.45
N SER A 72 12.80 4.62 -5.98
CA SER A 72 14.10 5.07 -6.48
C SER A 72 14.85 5.78 -5.36
N ASP A 73 16.16 5.62 -5.33
CA ASP A 73 17.06 6.30 -4.40
C ASP A 73 17.76 7.52 -5.04
N THR A 74 17.41 7.87 -6.28
CA THR A 74 18.13 8.87 -7.10
C THR A 74 17.25 9.94 -7.76
N LEU A 75 15.93 9.89 -7.58
CA LEU A 75 15.01 10.86 -8.20
C LEU A 75 15.22 12.30 -7.73
N VAL A 76 15.59 12.47 -6.47
CA VAL A 76 15.84 13.77 -5.84
C VAL A 76 17.33 13.95 -5.61
N ASP A 77 17.92 14.87 -6.36
CA ASP A 77 19.33 15.27 -6.23
C ASP A 77 19.59 16.07 -4.93
N ASP A 78 20.87 16.20 -4.59
CA ASP A 78 21.30 16.86 -3.35
C ASP A 78 20.93 18.35 -3.31
N GLU A 79 20.87 19.02 -4.47
CA GLU A 79 20.48 20.43 -4.57
C GLU A 79 19.00 20.61 -4.19
N LEU A 80 18.11 19.83 -4.81
CA LEU A 80 16.68 19.87 -4.51
C LEU A 80 16.40 19.40 -3.06
N ARG A 81 17.16 18.42 -2.55
CA ARG A 81 17.08 17.99 -1.15
C ARG A 81 17.51 19.11 -0.19
N SER A 82 18.57 19.84 -0.48
CA SER A 82 19.02 20.98 0.35
C SER A 82 17.97 22.09 0.37
N ARG A 83 17.41 22.43 -0.79
CA ARG A 83 16.32 23.41 -0.89
C ARG A 83 15.10 23.01 -0.08
N LEU A 84 14.70 21.73 -0.11
CA LEU A 84 13.62 21.22 0.76
C LEU A 84 13.98 21.37 2.24
N ARG A 85 15.19 20.97 2.64
CA ARG A 85 15.64 21.06 4.04
C ARG A 85 15.60 22.50 4.54
N GLU A 86 16.07 23.46 3.75
CA GLU A 86 16.04 24.89 4.06
C GLU A 86 14.60 25.41 4.14
N ALA A 87 13.78 25.11 3.14
CA ALA A 87 12.39 25.54 3.06
C ALA A 87 11.51 25.06 4.23
N VAL A 88 11.86 23.91 4.84
CA VAL A 88 11.11 23.32 5.95
C VAL A 88 11.50 23.91 7.31
N GLN A 89 12.65 24.60 7.43
CA GLN A 89 13.12 25.13 8.72
C GLN A 89 12.11 26.08 9.37
N VAL A 90 11.38 26.87 8.59
CA VAL A 90 10.38 27.81 9.09
C VAL A 90 9.20 27.11 9.80
N LEU A 91 8.92 25.85 9.44
CA LEU A 91 7.91 25.02 10.09
C LEU A 91 8.47 24.27 11.31
N GLU A 92 9.74 23.88 11.28
CA GLU A 92 10.37 23.10 12.37
C GLU A 92 10.85 23.97 13.53
N GLN A 93 11.34 25.18 13.24
CA GLN A 93 11.97 26.08 14.21
C GLN A 93 10.99 27.12 14.77
N VAL A 94 9.74 26.72 14.99
CA VAL A 94 8.74 27.51 15.69
C VAL A 94 8.93 27.43 17.21
N PRO A 95 8.42 28.39 18.00
CA PRO A 95 8.39 28.28 19.45
C PRO A 95 7.77 26.95 19.91
N ALA A 96 8.26 26.39 21.03
CA ALA A 96 7.80 25.08 21.51
C ALA A 96 6.28 24.99 21.75
N ALA A 97 5.63 26.11 22.10
CA ALA A 97 4.18 26.19 22.28
C ALA A 97 3.39 26.15 20.96
N GLU A 98 4.05 26.40 19.84
CA GLU A 98 3.47 26.40 18.48
C GLU A 98 3.74 25.10 17.73
N GLN A 99 4.62 24.24 18.24
CA GLN A 99 4.85 22.91 17.67
C GLN A 99 3.56 22.08 17.69
N ASP A 100 3.21 21.55 16.52
CA ASP A 100 2.00 20.78 16.32
C ASP A 100 2.27 19.28 16.45
N TRP A 101 2.18 18.77 17.67
CA TRP A 101 2.36 17.34 17.94
C TRP A 101 1.12 16.55 17.54
N HIS A 102 1.33 15.48 16.80
CA HIS A 102 0.25 14.60 16.36
C HIS A 102 -0.50 14.02 17.57
N PRO A 103 -1.85 14.08 17.61
CA PRO A 103 -2.62 13.54 18.72
C PRO A 103 -2.31 12.06 18.99
N GLY A 104 -2.09 11.70 20.25
CA GLY A 104 -1.80 10.32 20.64
C GLY A 104 -0.39 9.81 20.31
N SER A 105 0.50 10.65 19.78
CA SER A 105 1.88 10.26 19.43
C SER A 105 2.89 10.32 20.58
N ASP A 106 2.45 10.68 21.78
CA ASP A 106 3.31 10.91 22.96
C ASP A 106 4.48 11.89 22.68
N GLY A 107 4.25 12.89 21.81
CA GLY A 107 5.25 13.89 21.45
C GLY A 107 6.41 13.34 20.62
N GLN A 108 6.17 12.26 19.86
CA GLN A 108 7.16 11.69 18.94
C GLN A 108 6.91 12.03 17.47
N VAL A 109 5.68 12.42 17.10
CA VAL A 109 5.33 12.76 15.71
C VAL A 109 4.99 14.24 15.62
N LEU A 110 5.83 15.01 14.95
CA LEU A 110 5.63 16.43 14.68
C LEU A 110 4.99 16.60 13.30
N ASP A 111 3.78 17.16 13.28
CA ASP A 111 3.05 17.48 12.06
C ASP A 111 3.50 18.87 11.56
N LEU A 112 4.13 18.92 10.38
CA LEU A 112 4.58 20.17 9.77
C LEU A 112 3.57 20.69 8.75
N VAL A 113 3.03 19.77 7.94
CA VAL A 113 1.90 19.97 7.05
C VAL A 113 1.02 18.73 7.20
N HIS A 114 -0.15 18.85 7.82
CA HIS A 114 -1.02 17.70 8.02
C HIS A 114 -2.41 17.94 7.44
N PRO A 115 -2.90 17.09 6.52
CA PRO A 115 -4.13 17.37 5.76
C PRO A 115 -5.40 17.43 6.62
N SER A 116 -5.41 16.82 7.81
CA SER A 116 -6.51 16.94 8.77
C SER A 116 -6.58 18.31 9.47
N LEU A 117 -5.49 19.09 9.52
CA LEU A 117 -5.53 20.45 10.07
C LEU A 117 -6.08 21.39 8.98
N PHE A 118 -7.05 22.24 9.35
CA PHE A 118 -7.81 23.08 8.41
C PHE A 118 -8.42 22.29 7.24
N CYS A 119 -8.87 21.05 7.51
CA CYS A 119 -9.66 20.27 6.57
C CYS A 119 -11.00 20.95 6.26
N LEU A 120 -11.69 20.47 5.23
CA LEU A 120 -13.06 20.87 4.96
C LEU A 120 -13.98 20.33 6.05
N VAL A 121 -14.89 21.18 6.53
CA VAL A 121 -15.89 20.85 7.55
C VAL A 121 -17.25 21.33 7.05
N ARG A 122 -18.21 20.40 6.96
CA ARG A 122 -19.58 20.69 6.55
C ARG A 122 -20.20 21.76 7.45
N GLU A 123 -20.92 22.69 6.84
CA GLU A 123 -21.53 23.88 7.47
C GLU A 123 -20.56 24.96 7.99
N VAL A 124 -19.25 24.69 8.08
CA VAL A 124 -18.26 25.67 8.58
C VAL A 124 -17.44 26.25 7.42
N SER A 125 -16.93 25.40 6.54
CA SER A 125 -15.97 25.79 5.49
C SER A 125 -16.59 26.53 4.31
N GLY A 126 -17.92 26.61 4.22
CA GLY A 126 -18.61 27.21 3.06
C GLY A 126 -18.40 26.45 1.75
N ALA A 127 -18.13 25.15 1.82
CA ALA A 127 -17.88 24.31 0.65
C ALA A 127 -19.14 24.15 -0.23
N PRO A 128 -18.97 23.93 -1.55
CA PRO A 128 -20.06 23.50 -2.42
C PRO A 128 -20.71 22.20 -1.95
N GLU A 129 -22.04 22.08 -2.11
CA GLU A 129 -22.79 20.86 -1.72
C GLU A 129 -22.29 19.57 -2.41
N ARG A 130 -21.62 19.68 -3.56
CA ARG A 130 -21.00 18.53 -4.24
C ARG A 130 -19.95 17.80 -3.40
N ALA A 131 -19.32 18.47 -2.41
CA ALA A 131 -18.40 17.82 -1.47
C ALA A 131 -19.09 16.75 -0.60
N TRP A 132 -20.40 16.84 -0.41
CA TRP A 132 -21.17 16.03 0.54
C TRP A 132 -22.12 15.04 -0.16
N GLN A 133 -21.98 14.88 -1.48
CA GLN A 133 -22.75 13.90 -2.24
C GLN A 133 -22.16 12.52 -2.04
N ASN A 134 -22.69 11.79 -1.07
CA ASN A 134 -22.24 10.45 -0.75
C ASN A 134 -22.67 9.45 -1.86
N PRO A 135 -21.71 8.82 -2.60
CA PRO A 135 -22.04 7.85 -3.63
C PRO A 135 -22.23 6.42 -3.08
N THR A 136 -21.99 6.18 -1.79
CA THR A 136 -22.04 4.85 -1.17
C THR A 136 -23.46 4.34 -1.01
N ASP A 137 -23.60 3.03 -0.91
CA ASP A 137 -24.85 2.39 -0.52
C ASP A 137 -24.95 2.19 1.01
N ARG A 138 -25.95 1.42 1.46
CA ARG A 138 -26.16 1.18 2.90
C ARG A 138 -25.04 0.34 3.53
N TYR A 139 -24.31 -0.45 2.74
CA TYR A 139 -23.24 -1.35 3.19
C TYR A 139 -21.90 -0.65 3.28
N SER A 140 -21.65 0.38 2.47
CA SER A 140 -20.39 1.14 2.41
C SER A 140 -20.47 2.55 3.03
N ARG A 141 -21.57 2.85 3.75
CA ARG A 141 -21.85 4.21 4.28
C ARG A 141 -20.76 4.83 5.14
N TYR A 142 -19.94 4.01 5.82
CA TYR A 142 -18.88 4.48 6.71
C TYR A 142 -17.58 4.81 5.94
N GLU A 143 -17.48 4.43 4.66
CA GLU A 143 -16.33 4.74 3.81
C GLU A 143 -16.29 6.20 3.36
N PHE A 144 -17.41 6.92 3.48
CA PHE A 144 -17.53 8.32 3.10
C PHE A 144 -17.81 9.19 4.34
N SER A 145 -17.01 10.23 4.54
CA SER A 145 -17.29 11.22 5.59
C SER A 145 -18.34 12.22 5.13
N GLU A 146 -19.48 12.25 5.81
CA GLU A 146 -20.53 13.26 5.55
C GLU A 146 -20.23 14.64 6.18
N ARG A 147 -19.08 14.76 6.86
CA ARG A 147 -18.74 15.94 7.66
C ARG A 147 -17.38 16.55 7.33
N PHE A 148 -16.39 15.73 6.98
CA PHE A 148 -15.03 16.18 6.76
C PHE A 148 -14.53 15.83 5.37
N GLN A 149 -13.55 16.55 4.85
CA GLN A 149 -12.79 16.16 3.66
C GLN A 149 -11.41 16.78 3.72
N TRP A 150 -10.35 16.04 3.38
CA TRP A 150 -9.07 16.69 3.09
C TRP A 150 -9.17 17.53 1.82
N LEU A 151 -8.44 18.66 1.79
CA LEU A 151 -8.42 19.58 0.66
C LEU A 151 -7.19 19.32 -0.21
N PRO A 152 -7.34 18.74 -1.42
CA PRO A 152 -6.25 18.68 -2.38
C PRO A 152 -5.95 20.06 -2.95
N THR A 153 -4.71 20.24 -3.41
CA THR A 153 -4.35 21.32 -4.33
C THR A 153 -4.50 20.85 -5.77
N ASP A 154 -4.98 21.73 -6.65
CA ASP A 154 -5.05 21.49 -8.08
C ASP A 154 -3.66 21.67 -8.72
N VAL A 155 -3.29 20.73 -9.58
CA VAL A 155 -1.96 20.61 -10.15
C VAL A 155 -2.07 20.42 -11.65
N ASP A 156 -1.32 21.18 -12.45
CA ASP A 156 -1.17 20.91 -13.87
C ASP A 156 0.19 20.28 -14.15
N VAL A 157 0.19 19.21 -14.94
CA VAL A 157 1.41 18.63 -15.51
C VAL A 157 1.48 19.02 -16.98
N THR A 158 2.53 19.72 -17.36
CA THR A 158 2.77 20.11 -18.75
C THR A 158 3.08 18.89 -19.63
N ASN A 159 3.07 19.07 -20.95
CA ASN A 159 3.46 18.01 -21.89
C ASN A 159 4.94 17.60 -21.75
N ASP A 160 5.79 18.52 -21.30
CA ASP A 160 7.21 18.25 -21.03
C ASP A 160 7.42 17.60 -19.65
N GLY A 161 6.38 17.60 -18.81
CA GLY A 161 6.39 16.98 -17.50
C GLY A 161 6.74 17.91 -16.35
N ASP A 162 6.89 19.21 -16.60
CA ASP A 162 6.95 20.21 -15.54
C ASP A 162 5.61 20.28 -14.82
N VAL A 163 5.65 20.57 -13.52
CA VAL A 163 4.49 20.57 -12.64
C VAL A 163 4.25 21.98 -12.10
N VAL A 164 3.00 22.41 -12.10
CA VAL A 164 2.57 23.70 -11.55
C VAL A 164 1.41 23.48 -10.60
N PHE A 165 1.57 23.88 -9.34
CA PHE A 165 0.45 23.91 -8.39
C PHE A 165 -0.37 25.19 -8.65
N ARG A 166 -1.65 25.03 -8.95
CA ARG A 166 -2.56 26.11 -9.39
C ARG A 166 -3.26 26.80 -8.23
N SER A 167 -3.40 26.11 -7.12
CA SER A 167 -4.01 26.61 -5.89
C SER A 167 -3.07 26.47 -4.69
N TYR A 168 -3.42 27.08 -3.56
CA TYR A 168 -2.61 26.99 -2.36
C TYR A 168 -2.54 25.55 -1.84
N VAL A 169 -1.46 25.19 -1.15
CA VAL A 169 -1.38 23.90 -0.44
C VAL A 169 -1.94 24.10 0.96
N ASN A 170 -2.89 23.27 1.38
CA ASN A 170 -3.47 23.39 2.71
C ASN A 170 -2.36 23.35 3.79
N ASN A 171 -2.42 24.27 4.75
CA ASN A 171 -1.41 24.51 5.80
C ASN A 171 -0.07 25.11 5.36
N VAL A 172 0.10 25.48 4.09
CA VAL A 172 1.29 26.17 3.60
C VAL A 172 0.96 27.64 3.37
N HIS A 173 1.49 28.53 4.21
CA HIS A 173 1.31 29.97 4.03
C HIS A 173 2.02 30.43 2.75
N PRO A 174 1.34 31.14 1.82
CA PRO A 174 1.92 31.48 0.51
C PRO A 174 3.16 32.38 0.60
N ASP A 175 3.18 33.33 1.54
CA ASP A 175 4.33 34.23 1.75
C ASP A 175 5.38 33.67 2.73
N GLU A 176 4.99 33.29 3.95
CA GLU A 176 5.92 32.80 4.98
C GLU A 176 6.59 31.48 4.60
N HIS A 177 5.90 30.60 3.88
CA HIS A 177 6.42 29.29 3.44
C HIS A 177 6.65 29.26 1.92
N ARG A 178 6.94 30.42 1.32
CA ARG A 178 7.11 30.58 -0.13
C ARG A 178 8.11 29.58 -0.72
N ASP A 179 9.25 29.38 -0.06
CA ASP A 179 10.30 28.48 -0.55
C ASP A 179 9.80 27.02 -0.57
N LEU A 180 9.00 26.61 0.42
CA LEU A 180 8.36 25.29 0.42
C LEU A 180 7.34 25.18 -0.72
N ALA A 181 6.49 26.18 -0.88
CA ALA A 181 5.51 26.22 -1.97
C ALA A 181 6.17 26.16 -3.36
N CYS A 182 7.37 26.73 -3.52
CA CYS A 182 8.14 26.65 -4.76
C CYS A 182 8.78 25.27 -5.00
N VAL A 183 9.22 24.57 -3.95
CA VAL A 183 9.90 23.28 -4.05
C VAL A 183 8.93 22.10 -4.21
N LEU A 184 7.70 22.20 -3.69
CA LEU A 184 6.71 21.11 -3.76
C LEU A 184 6.37 20.64 -5.20
N PRO A 185 6.12 21.53 -6.19
CA PRO A 185 5.89 21.13 -7.57
C PRO A 185 7.08 20.37 -8.19
N GLU A 186 8.30 20.83 -7.92
CA GLU A 186 9.52 20.17 -8.42
C GLU A 186 9.67 18.76 -7.84
N LEU A 187 9.41 18.58 -6.54
CA LEU A 187 9.42 17.26 -5.90
C LEU A 187 8.33 16.34 -6.44
N PHE A 188 7.10 16.85 -6.63
CA PHE A 188 6.03 16.06 -7.24
C PHE A 188 6.39 15.62 -8.67
N ALA A 189 7.02 16.52 -9.46
CA ALA A 189 7.52 16.18 -10.80
C ALA A 189 8.54 15.03 -10.76
N ARG A 190 9.43 15.00 -9.75
CA ARG A 190 10.39 13.90 -9.55
C ARG A 190 9.70 12.58 -9.20
N LEU A 191 8.63 12.60 -8.40
CA LEU A 191 7.91 11.38 -8.00
C LEU A 191 6.93 10.86 -9.07
N ARG A 192 6.53 11.69 -10.05
CA ARG A 192 5.55 11.33 -11.09
C ARG A 192 5.81 9.97 -11.76
N PRO A 193 7.05 9.61 -12.19
CA PRO A 193 7.28 8.31 -12.84
C PRO A 193 6.94 7.11 -11.94
N LEU A 194 7.11 7.24 -10.62
CA LEU A 194 6.70 6.19 -9.68
C LEU A 194 5.18 6.04 -9.64
N LEU A 195 4.45 7.16 -9.61
CA LEU A 195 2.98 7.18 -9.63
C LEU A 195 2.44 6.62 -10.95
N GLU A 196 3.04 6.98 -12.09
CA GLU A 196 2.68 6.46 -13.41
C GLU A 196 2.84 4.93 -13.50
N ASN A 197 3.93 4.40 -12.95
CA ASN A 197 4.13 2.95 -12.87
C ASN A 197 3.10 2.27 -11.97
N VAL A 198 2.82 2.81 -10.78
CA VAL A 198 1.77 2.29 -9.88
C VAL A 198 0.40 2.26 -10.57
N LEU A 199 0.01 3.37 -11.21
CA LEU A 199 -1.28 3.45 -11.91
C LEU A 199 -1.34 2.52 -13.13
N THR A 200 -0.21 2.29 -13.79
CA THR A 200 -0.11 1.30 -14.87
C THR A 200 -0.30 -0.11 -14.32
N ASP A 201 0.38 -0.48 -13.24
CA ASP A 201 0.22 -1.79 -12.59
C ASP A 201 -1.23 -2.03 -12.13
N LEU A 202 -1.92 -1.00 -11.63
CA LEU A 202 -3.34 -1.08 -11.27
C LEU A 202 -4.26 -1.43 -12.44
N ARG A 203 -3.92 -1.01 -13.67
CA ARG A 203 -4.67 -1.37 -14.89
C ARG A 203 -4.34 -2.78 -15.40
N HIS A 204 -3.26 -3.37 -14.90
CA HIS A 204 -2.72 -4.65 -15.34
C HIS A 204 -2.42 -5.53 -14.12
N PRO A 205 -3.47 -5.91 -13.35
CA PRO A 205 -3.29 -6.71 -12.15
C PRO A 205 -2.57 -8.02 -12.48
N ARG A 206 -1.64 -8.38 -11.62
CA ARG A 206 -0.77 -9.54 -11.86
C ARG A 206 -1.53 -10.84 -11.61
N PRO A 207 -1.32 -11.86 -12.46
CA PRO A 207 -1.90 -13.16 -12.21
C PRO A 207 -1.27 -13.82 -10.99
N LEU A 208 -2.00 -14.78 -10.40
CA LEU A 208 -1.48 -15.63 -9.35
C LEU A 208 -0.24 -16.39 -9.84
N ARG A 209 0.77 -16.53 -8.97
CA ARG A 209 2.00 -17.27 -9.30
C ARG A 209 1.77 -18.76 -9.46
N ILE A 210 0.83 -19.29 -8.68
CA ILE A 210 0.36 -20.68 -8.71
C ILE A 210 -1.18 -20.60 -8.69
N ALA A 211 -1.82 -21.20 -9.69
CA ALA A 211 -3.26 -21.36 -9.74
C ALA A 211 -3.58 -22.80 -9.34
N ALA A 212 -4.30 -22.98 -8.23
CA ALA A 212 -4.82 -24.27 -7.81
C ALA A 212 -6.21 -24.50 -8.39
N ASP A 213 -6.60 -25.77 -8.56
CA ASP A 213 -7.96 -26.16 -8.94
C ASP A 213 -8.67 -26.79 -7.72
N PRO A 214 -9.53 -26.03 -7.03
CA PRO A 214 -10.20 -26.48 -5.82
C PRO A 214 -11.12 -27.69 -6.01
N TYR A 215 -11.59 -27.92 -7.24
CA TYR A 215 -12.47 -29.04 -7.57
C TYR A 215 -11.74 -30.21 -8.23
N GLY A 216 -10.42 -30.08 -8.42
CA GLY A 216 -9.58 -31.05 -9.12
C GLY A 216 -8.29 -31.40 -8.39
N TRP A 217 -8.03 -30.85 -7.20
CA TRP A 217 -6.79 -31.11 -6.47
C TRP A 217 -6.77 -32.46 -5.76
N TYR A 218 -7.86 -33.23 -5.73
CA TYR A 218 -7.85 -34.58 -5.18
C TYR A 218 -7.85 -35.63 -6.26
N ASP A 219 -6.87 -36.53 -6.17
CA ASP A 219 -6.81 -37.71 -7.01
C ASP A 219 -7.52 -38.90 -6.35
N SER A 220 -7.80 -39.92 -7.17
CA SER A 220 -8.20 -41.26 -6.71
C SER A 220 -9.56 -41.35 -6.00
N GLU A 221 -10.49 -40.44 -6.30
CA GLU A 221 -11.87 -40.53 -5.77
C GLU A 221 -12.54 -41.87 -6.16
N PRO A 222 -13.06 -42.64 -5.18
CA PRO A 222 -13.80 -43.86 -5.44
C PRO A 222 -15.02 -43.65 -6.33
N LYS A 223 -15.13 -44.42 -7.42
CA LYS A 223 -16.26 -44.32 -8.34
C LYS A 223 -17.47 -45.08 -7.82
N HIS A 224 -18.61 -44.40 -7.75
CA HIS A 224 -19.87 -45.02 -7.39
C HIS A 224 -20.18 -46.19 -8.34
N PRO A 225 -20.56 -47.38 -7.83
CA PRO A 225 -20.86 -48.55 -8.66
C PRO A 225 -22.08 -48.29 -9.56
N ASP A 226 -21.98 -48.64 -10.85
CA ASP A 226 -23.12 -48.58 -11.76
C ASP A 226 -24.00 -49.82 -11.58
N LYS A 227 -25.26 -49.60 -11.21
CA LYS A 227 -26.26 -50.67 -11.02
C LYS A 227 -26.38 -51.61 -12.23
N ALA A 228 -26.20 -51.11 -13.45
CA ALA A 228 -26.27 -51.93 -14.66
C ALA A 228 -25.12 -52.95 -14.79
N SER A 229 -24.05 -52.79 -14.02
CA SER A 229 -22.87 -53.67 -14.05
C SER A 229 -23.01 -54.93 -13.18
N TYR A 230 -24.13 -55.09 -12.45
CA TYR A 230 -24.32 -56.16 -11.48
C TYR A 230 -25.49 -57.08 -11.85
N GLY A 231 -25.32 -58.39 -11.65
CA GLY A 231 -26.29 -59.41 -12.06
C GLY A 231 -27.52 -59.53 -11.15
N ASP A 232 -27.45 -59.01 -9.92
CA ASP A 232 -28.56 -58.98 -8.98
C ASP A 232 -28.41 -57.83 -7.96
N GLU A 233 -29.50 -57.56 -7.24
CA GLU A 233 -29.60 -56.46 -6.27
C GLU A 233 -28.68 -56.64 -5.05
N LYS A 234 -28.38 -57.88 -4.67
CA LYS A 234 -27.52 -58.17 -3.52
C LYS A 234 -26.06 -57.84 -3.85
N ALA A 235 -25.59 -58.24 -5.02
CA ALA A 235 -24.24 -57.91 -5.51
C ALA A 235 -24.05 -56.40 -5.67
N TYR A 236 -25.08 -55.68 -6.14
CA TYR A 236 -25.04 -54.21 -6.19
C TYR A 236 -24.97 -53.59 -4.78
N ALA A 237 -25.79 -54.06 -3.82
CA ALA A 237 -25.77 -53.56 -2.46
C ALA A 237 -24.44 -53.82 -1.74
N GLU A 238 -23.79 -54.96 -1.97
CA GLU A 238 -22.45 -55.26 -1.45
C GLU A 238 -21.39 -54.33 -2.06
N ALA A 239 -21.48 -54.03 -3.36
CA ALA A 239 -20.58 -53.08 -4.02
C ALA A 239 -20.77 -51.64 -3.54
N VAL A 240 -22.01 -51.22 -3.26
CA VAL A 240 -22.30 -49.90 -2.69
C VAL A 240 -21.68 -49.77 -1.30
N ARG A 241 -21.80 -50.77 -0.42
CA ARG A 241 -21.16 -50.73 0.91
C ARG A 241 -19.64 -50.64 0.85
N ALA A 242 -19.01 -51.41 -0.05
CA ALA A 242 -17.57 -51.35 -0.25
C ALA A 242 -17.12 -49.98 -0.82
N TRP A 243 -17.95 -49.36 -1.65
CA TRP A 243 -17.73 -47.98 -2.12
C TRP A 243 -17.91 -46.96 -0.99
N GLU A 244 -18.93 -47.08 -0.14
CA GLU A 244 -19.13 -46.22 1.03
C GLU A 244 -17.91 -46.27 1.97
N GLU A 245 -17.41 -47.46 2.32
CA GLU A 245 -16.19 -47.62 3.13
C GLU A 245 -14.95 -46.99 2.48
N ALA A 246 -14.79 -47.17 1.16
CA ALA A 246 -13.67 -46.60 0.41
C ALA A 246 -13.79 -45.07 0.29
N GLN A 247 -15.01 -44.55 0.17
CA GLN A 247 -15.29 -43.12 0.06
C GLN A 247 -14.99 -42.42 1.40
N ASP A 248 -15.39 -43.02 2.52
CA ASP A 248 -15.07 -42.51 3.85
C ASP A 248 -13.55 -42.49 4.09
N ASP A 249 -12.85 -43.59 3.78
CA ASP A 249 -11.38 -43.66 3.92
C ASP A 249 -10.66 -42.65 3.01
N TRP A 250 -11.14 -42.47 1.78
CA TRP A 250 -10.62 -41.45 0.87
C TRP A 250 -10.87 -40.04 1.42
N TRP A 251 -12.06 -39.73 1.90
CA TRP A 251 -12.39 -38.40 2.44
C TRP A 251 -11.54 -38.04 3.67
N GLU A 252 -11.33 -38.99 4.58
CA GLU A 252 -10.53 -38.77 5.79
C GLU A 252 -9.03 -38.62 5.51
N ASN A 253 -8.51 -39.27 4.45
CA ASN A 253 -7.07 -39.36 4.19
C ASN A 253 -6.60 -38.64 2.91
N ARG A 254 -7.51 -38.07 2.12
CA ARG A 254 -7.16 -37.32 0.90
C ARG A 254 -6.23 -36.15 1.23
N ARG A 255 -5.27 -35.90 0.34
CA ARG A 255 -4.35 -34.76 0.40
C ARG A 255 -4.45 -34.01 -0.94
N PRO A 256 -4.61 -32.69 -0.92
CA PRO A 256 -4.65 -31.93 -2.16
C PRO A 256 -3.29 -32.00 -2.85
N VAL A 257 -3.32 -32.14 -4.16
CA VAL A 257 -2.17 -32.05 -5.04
C VAL A 257 -1.95 -30.57 -5.34
N ILE A 258 -1.04 -29.97 -4.60
CA ILE A 258 -0.64 -28.57 -4.85
C ILE A 258 0.23 -28.54 -6.11
N PRO A 259 -0.19 -27.86 -7.19
CA PRO A 259 0.63 -27.75 -8.39
C PRO A 259 1.92 -27.02 -8.06
N ASP A 260 3.05 -27.55 -8.53
CA ASP A 260 4.32 -26.85 -8.44
C ASP A 260 4.32 -25.61 -9.35
N ALA A 261 5.30 -24.72 -9.20
CA ALA A 261 5.36 -23.49 -9.97
C ALA A 261 5.41 -23.76 -11.48
N PRO A 262 4.56 -23.09 -12.28
CA PRO A 262 4.63 -23.20 -13.73
C PRO A 262 5.92 -22.57 -14.27
N ALA A 263 6.16 -22.69 -15.57
CA ALA A 263 7.13 -21.82 -16.21
C ALA A 263 6.69 -20.35 -16.05
N PHE A 264 7.62 -19.48 -15.65
CA PHE A 264 7.32 -18.05 -15.54
C PHE A 264 6.92 -17.49 -16.90
N SER A 265 5.75 -16.86 -16.95
CA SER A 265 5.33 -16.02 -18.06
C SER A 265 5.33 -14.56 -17.59
N PRO A 266 6.12 -13.68 -18.21
CA PRO A 266 6.05 -12.26 -17.88
C PRO A 266 4.63 -11.74 -18.14
N PRO A 267 4.11 -10.81 -17.31
CA PRO A 267 2.93 -10.05 -17.65
C PRO A 267 3.08 -9.40 -19.03
N GLU A 268 1.98 -9.29 -19.78
CA GLU A 268 1.99 -8.58 -21.04
C GLU A 268 2.48 -7.14 -20.80
N VAL A 269 3.51 -6.72 -21.55
CA VAL A 269 4.02 -5.36 -21.45
C VAL A 269 2.94 -4.43 -21.99
N PRO A 270 2.41 -3.50 -21.17
CA PRO A 270 1.39 -2.58 -21.65
C PRO A 270 1.93 -1.77 -22.81
N ASP A 271 1.14 -1.69 -23.89
CA ASP A 271 1.44 -0.77 -24.98
C ASP A 271 1.45 0.69 -24.47
N ALA A 272 1.95 1.61 -25.30
CA ALA A 272 2.05 3.01 -24.91
C ALA A 272 0.70 3.66 -24.55
N SER A 273 -0.42 3.14 -25.08
CA SER A 273 -1.76 3.64 -24.80
C SER A 273 -2.37 3.10 -23.50
N ALA A 274 -1.92 1.92 -23.07
CA ALA A 274 -2.31 1.28 -21.83
C ALA A 274 -1.54 1.83 -20.62
N ARG A 275 -0.30 2.28 -20.82
CA ARG A 275 0.50 2.98 -19.80
C ARG A 275 -0.17 4.27 -19.35
N VAL A 276 -0.12 4.53 -18.05
CA VAL A 276 -0.61 5.79 -17.50
C VAL A 276 0.47 6.85 -17.66
N ASP A 277 0.16 7.86 -18.47
CA ASP A 277 0.95 9.07 -18.61
C ASP A 277 0.18 10.22 -17.95
N LEU A 278 0.81 10.84 -16.95
CA LEU A 278 0.23 11.97 -16.23
C LEU A 278 0.57 13.32 -16.88
N ARG A 279 1.43 13.35 -17.92
CA ARG A 279 1.72 14.58 -18.67
C ARG A 279 0.49 15.09 -19.42
N GLY A 280 0.38 16.42 -19.50
CA GLY A 280 -0.75 17.09 -20.15
C GLY A 280 -2.08 16.98 -19.38
N ARG A 281 -2.06 16.59 -18.11
CA ARG A 281 -3.26 16.42 -17.28
C ARG A 281 -3.32 17.45 -16.16
N SER A 282 -4.55 17.77 -15.75
CA SER A 282 -4.84 18.40 -14.47
C SER A 282 -5.12 17.30 -13.44
N LEU A 283 -4.53 17.43 -12.27
CA LEU A 283 -4.54 16.48 -11.17
C LEU A 283 -4.92 17.17 -9.87
N GLN A 284 -5.23 16.38 -8.85
CA GLN A 284 -5.47 16.84 -7.49
C GLN A 284 -4.55 16.08 -6.54
N VAL A 285 -3.83 16.81 -5.69
CA VAL A 285 -2.79 16.23 -4.82
C VAL A 285 -2.93 16.77 -3.41
N ILE A 286 -2.93 15.88 -2.42
CA ILE A 286 -2.89 16.25 -1.00
C ILE A 286 -1.45 16.11 -0.52
N VAL A 287 -0.96 17.10 0.23
CA VAL A 287 0.42 17.16 0.72
C VAL A 287 0.45 16.90 2.22
N LYS A 288 1.40 16.06 2.67
CA LYS A 288 1.69 15.84 4.08
C LYS A 288 3.19 15.88 4.33
N LEU A 289 3.61 16.57 5.38
CA LEU A 289 4.99 16.66 5.83
C LEU A 289 5.02 16.40 7.33
N ALA A 290 5.83 15.44 7.76
CA ALA A 290 5.91 15.04 9.15
C ALA A 290 7.30 14.56 9.53
N THR A 291 7.64 14.74 10.81
CA THR A 291 8.90 14.31 11.41
C THR A 291 8.62 13.41 12.59
N ILE A 292 9.15 12.19 12.59
CA ILE A 292 9.23 11.36 13.78
C ILE A 292 10.54 11.69 14.51
N GLN A 293 10.46 12.02 15.79
CA GLN A 293 11.59 12.35 16.65
C GLN A 293 11.72 11.33 17.77
N LEU A 294 12.97 10.92 18.02
CA LEU A 294 13.36 10.05 19.13
C LEU A 294 14.37 10.79 20.00
N THR A 295 14.23 10.66 21.30
CA THR A 295 15.14 11.24 22.30
C THR A 295 15.72 10.14 23.18
N PRO A 296 16.81 10.37 23.92
CA PRO A 296 17.30 9.40 24.89
C PRO A 296 16.24 8.96 25.92
N ASP A 297 15.30 9.85 26.26
CA ASP A 297 14.18 9.55 27.18
C ASP A 297 13.05 8.76 26.51
N LYS A 298 12.87 8.91 25.19
CA LYS A 298 11.90 8.18 24.36
C LYS A 298 12.61 7.57 23.14
N PRO A 299 13.43 6.52 23.33
CA PRO A 299 14.40 6.07 22.35
C PRO A 299 13.81 5.15 21.27
N GLU A 300 12.52 4.79 21.37
CA GLU A 300 11.85 3.83 20.51
C GLU A 300 10.53 4.39 20.00
N TYR A 301 10.28 4.20 18.69
CA TYR A 301 8.98 4.40 18.07
C TYR A 301 8.32 3.02 17.88
N PRO A 302 7.14 2.76 18.46
CA PRO A 302 6.54 1.43 18.46
C PRO A 302 5.99 0.98 17.09
N GLY A 303 5.90 1.89 16.11
CA GLY A 303 5.28 1.64 14.82
C GLY A 303 3.92 2.33 14.69
N GLY A 304 3.38 2.32 13.48
CA GLY A 304 2.03 2.81 13.18
C GLY A 304 1.00 1.68 13.11
N SER A 305 -0.28 2.05 13.02
CA SER A 305 -1.37 1.12 12.72
C SER A 305 -1.41 0.77 11.24
N TRP A 306 -2.06 -0.34 10.92
CA TRP A 306 -2.44 -0.66 9.54
C TRP A 306 -3.53 0.28 9.05
N HIS A 307 -3.32 0.92 7.90
CA HIS A 307 -4.28 1.84 7.30
C HIS A 307 -4.06 1.99 5.79
N VAL A 308 -5.09 2.51 5.12
CA VAL A 308 -5.01 3.15 3.79
C VAL A 308 -5.15 4.67 3.98
N GLU A 309 -4.77 5.46 2.98
CA GLU A 309 -4.82 6.92 3.08
C GLU A 309 -6.20 7.45 2.68
N GLY A 310 -6.77 8.30 3.52
CA GLY A 310 -8.06 8.91 3.23
C GLY A 310 -9.27 8.00 3.41
N MET A 311 -10.40 8.55 3.00
CA MET A 311 -11.72 7.95 2.89
C MET A 311 -12.22 8.20 1.45
N LEU A 312 -13.40 7.69 1.09
CA LEU A 312 -13.91 7.73 -0.28
C LEU A 312 -14.13 9.15 -0.83
N ASN A 313 -14.43 10.11 0.04
CA ASN A 313 -14.53 11.54 -0.26
C ASN A 313 -13.19 12.16 -0.72
N GLU A 314 -12.04 11.58 -0.36
CA GLU A 314 -10.72 12.04 -0.83
C GLU A 314 -10.24 11.34 -2.11
N ARG A 315 -10.84 10.20 -2.49
CA ARG A 315 -10.54 9.45 -3.73
C ARG A 315 -9.04 9.23 -3.98
N ILE A 316 -8.25 8.96 -2.93
CA ILE A 316 -6.81 8.73 -3.07
C ILE A 316 -6.58 7.38 -3.75
N VAL A 317 -5.91 7.39 -4.90
CA VAL A 317 -5.60 6.18 -5.69
C VAL A 317 -4.17 5.69 -5.47
N SER A 318 -3.25 6.59 -5.14
CA SER A 318 -1.84 6.26 -4.91
C SER A 318 -1.16 7.23 -3.95
N THR A 319 -0.19 6.71 -3.22
CA THR A 319 0.65 7.47 -2.29
C THR A 319 2.09 7.45 -2.77
N GLY A 320 2.69 8.64 -2.91
CA GLY A 320 4.12 8.83 -3.13
C GLY A 320 4.79 9.39 -1.87
N ILE A 321 5.85 8.77 -1.38
CA ILE A 321 6.59 9.19 -0.17
C ILE A 321 8.06 9.44 -0.51
N TYR A 322 8.60 10.53 0.00
CA TYR A 322 10.03 10.84 -0.02
C TYR A 322 10.56 10.93 1.42
N TYR A 323 11.46 10.00 1.76
CA TYR A 323 12.16 9.95 3.04
C TYR A 323 13.38 10.89 3.00
N TRP A 324 13.15 12.19 3.06
CA TRP A 324 14.13 13.19 2.65
C TRP A 324 15.29 13.39 3.63
N ASP A 325 15.13 13.05 4.91
CA ASP A 325 16.19 13.14 5.91
C ASP A 325 15.95 12.18 7.07
N SER A 326 16.96 11.42 7.46
CA SER A 326 16.90 10.55 8.65
C SER A 326 18.27 10.48 9.30
N GLU A 327 18.32 10.57 10.62
CA GLU A 327 19.57 10.55 11.38
C GLU A 327 19.41 9.76 12.68
N ASN A 328 20.47 9.01 13.03
CA ASN A 328 20.60 8.31 14.30
C ASN A 328 19.43 7.35 14.64
N ILE A 329 18.91 6.66 13.65
CA ILE A 329 17.89 5.61 13.84
C ILE A 329 18.38 4.28 13.26
N THR A 330 17.87 3.18 13.83
CA THR A 330 17.96 1.86 13.20
C THR A 330 17.15 1.83 11.90
N GLU A 331 17.28 0.76 11.12
CA GLU A 331 16.48 0.57 9.91
C GLU A 331 14.98 0.76 10.20
N SER A 332 14.33 1.60 9.38
CA SER A 332 12.87 1.77 9.35
C SER A 332 12.32 1.05 8.11
N ARG A 333 11.10 0.51 8.22
CA ARG A 333 10.44 -0.22 7.15
C ARG A 333 8.98 0.20 7.00
N LEU A 334 8.47 0.13 5.77
CA LEU A 334 7.05 0.21 5.47
C LEU A 334 6.55 -1.17 5.08
N SER A 335 5.61 -1.72 5.86
CA SER A 335 5.03 -3.06 5.62
C SER A 335 3.72 -2.93 4.87
N PHE A 336 3.39 -3.95 4.07
CA PHE A 336 2.20 -3.98 3.22
C PHE A 336 1.43 -5.29 3.39
N ARG A 337 0.10 -5.20 3.36
CA ARG A 337 -0.83 -6.33 3.21
C ARG A 337 -1.94 -5.98 2.23
N ALA A 338 -2.55 -6.99 1.63
CA ALA A 338 -3.70 -6.85 0.74
C ALA A 338 -4.87 -7.67 1.29
N ALA A 339 -6.09 -7.17 1.13
CA ALA A 339 -7.30 -7.96 1.32
C ALA A 339 -7.39 -9.04 0.22
N LEU A 340 -8.02 -10.17 0.54
CA LEU A 340 -8.28 -11.27 -0.39
C LEU A 340 -9.77 -11.49 -0.53
N ASP A 341 -10.19 -11.92 -1.73
CA ASP A 341 -11.53 -12.48 -1.93
C ASP A 341 -11.59 -13.93 -1.41
N ASP A 342 -12.81 -14.41 -1.15
CA ASP A 342 -13.04 -15.80 -0.77
C ASP A 342 -12.52 -16.75 -1.87
N PRO A 343 -11.67 -17.74 -1.55
CA PRO A 343 -11.34 -18.77 -2.50
C PRO A 343 -12.58 -19.59 -2.85
N ALA A 344 -12.71 -20.05 -4.08
CA ALA A 344 -13.64 -21.12 -4.40
C ALA A 344 -13.11 -22.45 -3.84
N TYR A 345 -13.97 -23.32 -3.31
CA TYR A 345 -13.60 -24.66 -2.85
C TYR A 345 -14.81 -25.61 -2.81
N GLU A 346 -14.54 -26.92 -2.65
CA GLU A 346 -15.58 -27.92 -2.42
C GLU A 346 -16.14 -27.78 -1.00
N GLN A 347 -17.47 -27.78 -0.85
CA GLN A 347 -18.10 -27.64 0.46
C GLN A 347 -17.57 -28.67 1.48
N SER A 348 -17.25 -28.20 2.69
CA SER A 348 -16.66 -28.99 3.77
C SER A 348 -15.23 -29.51 3.52
N ASP A 349 -14.51 -28.94 2.54
CA ASP A 349 -13.12 -29.28 2.26
C ASP A 349 -12.07 -28.44 3.04
N ASP A 350 -12.20 -28.42 4.36
CA ASP A 350 -11.36 -27.62 5.25
C ASP A 350 -9.86 -27.97 5.11
N ASN A 351 -9.56 -29.26 4.89
CA ASN A 351 -8.19 -29.75 4.71
C ASN A 351 -7.55 -29.22 3.42
N GLY A 352 -8.30 -29.19 2.31
CA GLY A 352 -7.82 -28.71 1.03
C GLY A 352 -7.48 -27.23 1.07
N VAL A 353 -8.40 -26.44 1.63
CA VAL A 353 -8.24 -24.99 1.80
C VAL A 353 -7.04 -24.66 2.68
N ARG A 354 -6.89 -25.34 3.82
CA ARG A 354 -5.74 -25.12 4.72
C ARG A 354 -4.42 -25.48 4.06
N GLU A 355 -4.31 -26.61 3.38
CA GLU A 355 -3.03 -27.05 2.80
C GLU A 355 -2.63 -26.20 1.57
N VAL A 356 -3.59 -25.76 0.75
CA VAL A 356 -3.32 -25.04 -0.51
C VAL A 356 -3.19 -23.53 -0.29
N TYR A 357 -4.11 -22.94 0.47
CA TYR A 357 -4.17 -21.50 0.70
C TYR A 357 -3.55 -21.07 2.03
N GLY A 358 -3.42 -21.98 2.99
CA GLY A 358 -2.97 -21.66 4.35
C GLY A 358 -4.05 -20.97 5.18
N LEU A 359 -5.33 -21.16 4.84
CA LEU A 359 -6.48 -20.57 5.52
C LEU A 359 -7.21 -21.63 6.35
N GLU A 360 -7.50 -21.31 7.61
CA GLU A 360 -8.36 -22.07 8.50
C GLU A 360 -9.72 -21.36 8.68
N ASP A 361 -10.70 -22.01 9.33
CA ASP A 361 -11.98 -21.37 9.67
C ASP A 361 -11.73 -20.16 10.57
N GLU A 362 -12.47 -19.07 10.34
CA GLU A 362 -12.35 -17.79 11.06
C GLU A 362 -11.01 -17.05 10.84
N ASP A 363 -10.12 -17.52 9.94
CA ASP A 363 -8.92 -16.77 9.59
C ASP A 363 -9.27 -15.47 8.83
N ALA A 364 -8.46 -14.45 9.07
CA ALA A 364 -8.58 -13.16 8.38
C ALA A 364 -8.18 -13.28 6.90
N LEU A 365 -9.06 -12.85 5.99
CA LEU A 365 -8.81 -12.80 4.54
C LEU A 365 -7.88 -11.66 4.11
N ASN A 366 -6.64 -11.69 4.61
CA ASN A 366 -5.56 -10.83 4.12
C ASN A 366 -4.27 -11.59 3.87
N GLN A 367 -3.48 -11.10 2.91
CA GLN A 367 -2.14 -11.59 2.64
C GLN A 367 -1.10 -10.55 3.04
N MET A 368 -0.17 -10.95 3.89
CA MET A 368 1.06 -10.19 4.14
C MET A 368 1.95 -10.19 2.89
N LEU A 369 2.14 -9.02 2.27
CA LEU A 369 2.92 -8.87 1.05
C LEU A 369 4.43 -8.64 1.31
N GLY A 370 4.77 -8.25 2.53
CA GLY A 370 6.15 -8.02 2.97
C GLY A 370 6.40 -6.57 3.37
N SER A 371 7.65 -6.12 3.25
CA SER A 371 8.04 -4.77 3.63
C SER A 371 9.19 -4.23 2.80
N VAL A 372 9.31 -2.91 2.73
CA VAL A 372 10.36 -2.18 2.05
C VAL A 372 11.16 -1.36 3.07
N SER A 373 12.49 -1.39 2.99
CA SER A 373 13.37 -0.53 3.80
C SER A 373 13.24 0.93 3.36
N THR A 374 13.29 1.87 4.30
CA THR A 374 13.03 3.30 4.05
C THR A 374 14.20 4.20 4.48
N PRO A 375 15.39 4.03 3.87
CA PRO A 375 16.55 4.87 4.17
C PRO A 375 16.32 6.32 3.73
N ALA A 376 17.13 7.23 4.27
CA ALA A 376 17.17 8.62 3.81
C ALA A 376 17.50 8.70 2.31
N GLY A 377 16.79 9.57 1.59
CA GLY A 377 16.91 9.75 0.15
C GLY A 377 15.94 8.91 -0.69
N ARG A 378 15.30 7.89 -0.13
CA ARG A 378 14.39 7.01 -0.90
C ARG A 378 13.07 7.70 -1.24
N CYS A 379 12.69 7.61 -2.51
CA CYS A 379 11.33 7.84 -3.00
C CYS A 379 10.62 6.49 -3.17
N LEU A 380 9.35 6.42 -2.79
CA LEU A 380 8.51 5.23 -2.85
C LEU A 380 7.14 5.65 -3.41
N ALA A 381 6.51 4.81 -4.25
CA ALA A 381 5.09 4.94 -4.54
C ALA A 381 4.39 3.58 -4.49
N PHE A 382 3.13 3.58 -4.06
CA PHE A 382 2.30 2.40 -3.96
C PHE A 382 0.83 2.76 -4.17
N PRO A 383 -0.01 1.78 -4.58
CA PRO A 383 -1.43 2.05 -4.75
C PRO A 383 -2.15 2.02 -3.40
N ASN A 384 -3.19 2.83 -3.26
CA ASN A 384 -3.91 3.00 -2.00
C ASN A 384 -4.83 1.82 -1.64
N ILE A 385 -4.85 0.77 -2.47
CA ILE A 385 -5.47 -0.52 -2.17
C ILE A 385 -4.57 -1.42 -1.31
N LEU A 386 -3.29 -1.07 -1.15
CA LEU A 386 -2.40 -1.80 -0.25
C LEU A 386 -2.45 -1.14 1.11
N GLN A 387 -2.98 -1.87 2.09
CA GLN A 387 -2.89 -1.43 3.46
C GLN A 387 -1.45 -1.49 3.92
N HIS A 388 -1.01 -0.44 4.60
CA HIS A 388 0.37 -0.29 4.99
C HIS A 388 0.51 0.12 6.45
N ARG A 389 1.68 -0.16 7.01
CA ARG A 389 2.06 0.30 8.35
C ARG A 389 3.54 0.63 8.42
N VAL A 390 3.86 1.66 9.19
CA VAL A 390 5.23 1.99 9.56
C VAL A 390 5.69 1.00 10.62
N GLY A 391 6.81 0.32 10.39
CA GLY A 391 7.43 -0.57 11.38
C GLY A 391 8.09 0.19 12.54
N SER A 392 8.31 -0.49 13.65
CA SER A 392 9.06 0.07 14.78
C SER A 392 10.51 0.33 14.42
N PHE A 393 11.10 1.31 15.08
CA PHE A 393 12.54 1.61 15.02
C PHE A 393 12.96 2.36 16.27
N ARG A 394 14.27 2.41 16.52
CA ARG A 394 14.84 3.04 17.72
C ARG A 394 16.09 3.83 17.38
N LEU A 395 16.62 4.56 18.36
CA LEU A 395 17.91 5.22 18.25
C LEU A 395 19.02 4.21 17.95
N ALA A 396 19.90 4.54 16.99
CA ALA A 396 21.10 3.75 16.73
C ALA A 396 22.15 3.97 17.83
N ASP A 397 22.34 5.23 18.23
CA ASP A 397 23.04 5.66 19.44
C ASP A 397 22.02 6.25 20.43
N ALA A 398 21.71 5.50 21.49
CA ALA A 398 20.72 5.87 22.50
C ALA A 398 21.09 7.13 23.32
N THR A 399 22.31 7.64 23.19
CA THR A 399 22.76 8.84 23.92
C THR A 399 22.45 10.15 23.19
N ARG A 400 22.08 10.08 21.92
CA ARG A 400 21.82 11.23 21.06
C ARG A 400 20.39 11.17 20.53
N PRO A 401 19.74 12.32 20.26
CA PRO A 401 18.46 12.32 19.57
C PRO A 401 18.62 11.79 18.13
N GLY A 402 17.51 11.40 17.53
CA GLY A 402 17.42 10.91 16.15
C GLY A 402 16.06 11.23 15.55
N TYR A 403 15.96 11.15 14.24
CA TYR A 403 14.72 11.49 13.54
C TYR A 403 14.56 10.78 12.21
N ARG A 404 13.31 10.75 11.74
CA ARG A 404 12.91 10.38 10.38
C ARG A 404 11.95 11.42 9.84
N LYS A 405 12.27 12.03 8.70
CA LYS A 405 11.44 13.06 8.06
C LYS A 405 10.91 12.57 6.73
N ILE A 406 9.63 12.85 6.48
CA ILE A 406 8.94 12.44 5.27
C ILE A 406 8.19 13.60 4.62
N LEU A 407 8.09 13.55 3.30
CA LEU A 407 7.11 14.26 2.48
C LEU A 407 6.26 13.20 1.78
N ALA A 408 4.93 13.32 1.87
CA ALA A 408 3.99 12.47 1.17
C ALA A 408 3.09 13.30 0.25
N PHE A 409 2.85 12.75 -0.93
CA PHE A 409 1.86 13.20 -1.89
C PHE A 409 0.81 12.10 -2.02
N PHE A 410 -0.43 12.43 -1.70
CA PHE A 410 -1.57 11.54 -1.96
C PHE A 410 -2.23 11.99 -3.25
N LEU A 411 -2.11 11.17 -4.29
CA LEU A 411 -2.70 11.41 -5.59
C LEU A 411 -4.18 11.03 -5.54
N VAL A 412 -5.04 12.02 -5.75
CA VAL A 412 -6.46 11.81 -5.99
C VAL A 412 -6.63 11.19 -7.38
N ASP A 413 -7.62 10.30 -7.54
CA ASP A 413 -7.97 9.66 -8.80
C ASP A 413 -8.03 10.69 -9.96
N PRO A 414 -7.12 10.61 -10.95
CA PRO A 414 -7.07 11.56 -12.07
C PRO A 414 -8.30 11.55 -12.98
N SER A 415 -9.21 10.58 -12.81
CA SER A 415 -10.46 10.52 -13.57
C SER A 415 -11.63 11.25 -12.89
N GLU A 416 -11.43 11.71 -11.65
CA GLU A 416 -12.44 12.36 -10.82
C GLU A 416 -11.97 13.76 -10.40
N GLN A 417 -12.91 14.66 -10.10
CA GLN A 417 -12.59 15.99 -9.56
C GLN A 417 -13.41 16.25 -8.30
N ILE A 418 -12.73 16.29 -7.15
CA ILE A 418 -13.31 16.60 -5.85
C ILE A 418 -13.15 18.08 -5.51
N VAL A 419 -13.81 18.54 -4.44
CA VAL A 419 -13.67 19.93 -3.95
C VAL A 419 -12.24 20.16 -3.47
N SER A 420 -11.61 21.23 -3.96
CA SER A 420 -10.20 21.54 -3.73
C SER A 420 -9.98 22.92 -3.14
N THR A 421 -8.71 23.28 -2.95
CA THR A 421 -8.27 24.64 -2.58
C THR A 421 -8.50 25.69 -3.68
N SER A 422 -8.97 25.32 -4.88
CA SER A 422 -9.49 26.29 -5.86
C SER A 422 -10.96 26.66 -5.60
N ASP A 423 -11.73 25.76 -4.99
CA ASP A 423 -13.13 25.98 -4.65
C ASP A 423 -13.30 26.69 -3.31
N VAL A 424 -12.36 26.46 -2.38
CA VAL A 424 -12.43 26.93 -1.00
C VAL A 424 -11.24 27.84 -0.72
N PRO A 425 -11.44 29.10 -0.30
CA PRO A 425 -10.36 29.98 0.10
C PRO A 425 -9.58 29.46 1.33
N PRO A 426 -8.36 29.98 1.59
CA PRO A 426 -7.62 29.62 2.80
C PRO A 426 -8.44 29.87 4.06
N GLN A 427 -8.58 28.82 4.87
CA GLN A 427 -9.40 28.79 6.09
C GLN A 427 -8.63 29.28 7.33
N GLN A 428 -7.31 29.39 7.21
CA GLN A 428 -6.39 29.73 8.29
C GLN A 428 -6.61 31.16 8.82
N PRO A 429 -6.32 31.45 10.12
CA PRO A 429 -6.59 32.75 10.74
C PRO A 429 -5.95 33.98 10.09
N TRP A 430 -4.85 33.79 9.35
CA TRP A 430 -4.19 34.87 8.62
C TRP A 430 -4.98 35.32 7.37
N SER A 431 -5.91 34.50 6.89
CA SER A 431 -6.70 34.76 5.70
C SER A 431 -7.92 35.64 6.02
N PRO A 432 -8.25 36.65 5.19
CA PRO A 432 -9.49 37.41 5.33
C PRO A 432 -10.75 36.56 5.08
N ALA A 433 -10.59 35.40 4.43
CA ALA A 433 -11.66 34.43 4.18
C ALA A 433 -11.68 33.29 5.21
N SER A 434 -10.99 33.45 6.35
CA SER A 434 -10.94 32.44 7.40
C SER A 434 -12.35 32.05 7.87
N THR A 435 -12.58 30.75 7.96
CA THR A 435 -13.85 30.13 8.38
C THR A 435 -13.76 29.54 9.78
N MET A 436 -12.55 29.42 10.35
CA MET A 436 -12.32 28.81 11.66
C MET A 436 -11.05 29.33 12.34
N THR A 437 -11.06 29.36 13.67
CA THR A 437 -9.85 29.61 14.47
C THR A 437 -8.92 28.39 14.47
N LEU A 438 -7.66 28.58 14.88
CA LEU A 438 -6.72 27.47 15.08
C LEU A 438 -7.24 26.45 16.12
N GLU A 439 -7.88 26.93 17.19
CA GLU A 439 -8.47 26.07 18.22
C GLU A 439 -9.61 25.21 17.65
N GLN A 440 -10.49 25.82 16.85
CA GLN A 440 -11.55 25.10 16.15
C GLN A 440 -10.96 24.07 15.16
N ALA A 441 -9.96 24.45 14.37
CA ALA A 441 -9.29 23.54 13.44
C ALA A 441 -8.65 22.34 14.14
N LYS A 442 -8.02 22.54 15.31
CA LYS A 442 -7.48 21.45 16.15
C LYS A 442 -8.60 20.54 16.69
N SER A 443 -9.71 21.11 17.15
CA SER A 443 -10.88 20.34 17.60
C SER A 443 -11.51 19.53 16.46
N PHE A 444 -11.63 20.11 15.26
CA PHE A 444 -12.13 19.39 14.09
C PHE A 444 -11.18 18.29 13.65
N ARG A 445 -9.87 18.51 13.71
CA ARG A 445 -8.88 17.46 13.47
C ARG A 445 -9.06 16.28 14.41
N GLU A 446 -9.25 16.52 15.71
CA GLU A 446 -9.48 15.43 16.68
C GLU A 446 -10.75 14.64 16.35
N GLN A 447 -11.83 15.33 15.99
CA GLN A 447 -13.08 14.70 15.57
C GLN A 447 -12.91 13.88 14.28
N LEU A 448 -12.21 14.42 13.28
CA LEU A 448 -11.87 13.71 12.05
C LEU A 448 -10.98 12.49 12.34
N MET A 449 -10.01 12.60 13.24
CA MET A 449 -9.15 11.47 13.62
C MET A 449 -9.94 10.39 14.36
N GLN A 450 -10.91 10.76 15.19
CA GLN A 450 -11.81 9.83 15.83
C GLN A 450 -12.71 9.11 14.82
N GLU A 451 -13.29 9.84 13.87
CA GLU A 451 -14.09 9.27 12.78
C GLU A 451 -13.26 8.33 11.90
N ARG A 452 -12.04 8.73 11.56
CA ARG A 452 -11.10 7.88 10.80
C ARG A 452 -10.66 6.66 11.58
N LYS A 453 -10.53 6.74 12.90
CA LYS A 453 -10.25 5.55 13.70
C LYS A 453 -11.38 4.53 13.58
N PHE A 454 -12.63 4.99 13.71
CA PHE A 454 -13.79 4.14 13.50
C PHE A 454 -13.82 3.55 12.08
N PHE A 455 -13.56 4.37 11.05
CA PHE A 455 -13.41 3.88 9.67
C PHE A 455 -12.29 2.85 9.54
N VAL A 456 -11.10 3.09 10.11
CA VAL A 456 -9.97 2.14 10.04
C VAL A 456 -10.32 0.83 10.74
N ASP A 457 -10.96 0.89 11.90
CA ASP A 457 -11.37 -0.30 12.66
C ASP A 457 -12.41 -1.10 11.83
N GLU A 458 -13.48 -0.47 11.33
CA GLU A 458 -14.49 -1.11 10.48
C GLU A 458 -13.95 -1.59 9.13
N HIS A 459 -13.08 -0.82 8.48
CA HIS A 459 -12.46 -1.18 7.20
C HIS A 459 -11.45 -2.32 7.38
N ASN A 460 -10.75 -2.37 8.52
CA ASN A 460 -9.98 -3.55 8.91
C ASN A 460 -10.92 -4.75 9.04
N GLU A 461 -11.90 -4.69 9.93
CA GLU A 461 -12.83 -5.80 10.20
C GLU A 461 -13.57 -6.30 8.95
N GLN A 462 -14.05 -5.41 8.09
CA GLN A 462 -14.92 -5.78 6.96
C GLN A 462 -14.18 -6.16 5.67
N LEU A 463 -12.94 -5.69 5.47
CA LEU A 463 -12.18 -5.99 4.23
C LEU A 463 -10.91 -6.79 4.46
N TYR A 464 -10.12 -6.47 5.49
CA TYR A 464 -8.82 -7.12 5.71
C TYR A 464 -8.87 -8.22 6.76
N GLU A 465 -9.77 -8.12 7.72
CA GLU A 465 -9.96 -9.04 8.84
C GLU A 465 -11.30 -9.74 8.76
N ARG A 466 -11.95 -9.67 7.58
CA ARG A 466 -13.15 -10.43 7.27
C ARG A 466 -12.82 -11.90 7.45
N GLU A 467 -13.55 -12.53 8.37
CA GLU A 467 -13.40 -13.95 8.68
C GLU A 467 -13.81 -14.77 7.46
N PHE A 468 -12.95 -15.70 7.08
CA PHE A 468 -13.29 -16.74 6.13
C PHE A 468 -14.13 -17.80 6.85
N SER A 469 -15.38 -18.02 6.40
CA SER A 469 -16.25 -19.05 6.98
C SER A 469 -16.31 -20.27 6.06
N LEU A 470 -15.87 -21.42 6.58
CA LEU A 470 -15.92 -22.68 5.85
C LEU A 470 -17.34 -23.26 5.70
N CYS A 471 -18.34 -22.68 6.40
CA CYS A 471 -19.70 -23.20 6.55
C CYS A 471 -20.78 -22.60 5.61
N GLU A 472 -20.51 -21.50 4.90
CA GLU A 472 -21.55 -20.70 4.22
C GLU A 472 -21.46 -20.59 2.68
N HIS A 473 -20.80 -21.54 2.00
CA HIS A 473 -20.65 -21.54 0.54
C HIS A 473 -21.42 -22.65 -0.19
#